data_AF-A0A7R8ZI43-F1
#
_entry.id   AF-A0A7R8ZI43-F1
#
_cell.length_a   1.000
_cell.length_b   1.000
_cell.length_c   1.000
_cell.angle_alpha   90.00
_cell.angle_beta   90.00
_cell.angle_gamma   90.00
#
_symmetry.space_group_name_H-M   'P 1'
#
loop_
_entity.id
_entity.type
_entity.pdbx_description
1 polymer ?
#
loop_
_entity_poly.entity_id
_entity_poly.type
_entity_poly.pdbx_seq_one_letter_code
_entity_poly.pdbx_strand_id
1 'polypeptide(L)'
;VLCSACCQEYVVFLFQEYVENIFQAISKSALQCPALMCQLFHDLKELASSHFPDNNEVRYSVISGFIFLRFFAPAILGPKLFDLTTEQIDSQTNRTLTLISKTIQSLGNLGSSRSTQQTCKEEYMADVYRAFYTDTHIRAVRQFLEIISASSNPGHRSLDAPVVLKE
;
A
#
# COMPACT_ATOMS: atom_id res chain seq x y z
N VAL A 1 -24.12 28.88 -6.12
CA VAL A 1 -24.00 27.56 -6.78
C VAL A 1 -22.61 27.35 -7.42
N LEU A 2 -22.09 28.30 -8.21
CA LEU A 2 -20.71 28.25 -8.76
C LEU A 2 -19.60 28.08 -7.70
N CYS A 3 -19.74 28.68 -6.52
CA CYS A 3 -18.77 28.55 -5.43
C CYS A 3 -18.72 27.14 -4.81
N SER A 4 -19.86 26.42 -4.78
CA SER A 4 -19.93 25.08 -4.21
C SER A 4 -19.36 24.03 -5.15
N ALA A 5 -19.60 24.15 -6.47
CA ALA A 5 -19.02 23.27 -7.47
C ALA A 5 -17.49 23.45 -7.56
N CYS A 6 -17.01 24.71 -7.58
CA CYS A 6 -15.58 25.01 -7.60
C CYS A 6 -14.87 24.54 -6.32
N CYS A 7 -15.50 24.67 -5.14
CA CYS A 7 -14.98 24.07 -3.90
C CYS A 7 -14.94 22.53 -3.96
N GLN A 8 -15.97 21.90 -4.52
CA GLN A 8 -16.00 20.44 -4.68
C GLN A 8 -14.85 19.97 -5.58
N GLU A 9 -14.63 20.62 -6.72
CA GLU A 9 -13.53 20.30 -7.64
C GLU A 9 -12.15 20.52 -6.99
N TYR A 10 -11.98 21.60 -6.23
CA TYR A 10 -10.73 21.88 -5.52
C TYR A 10 -10.41 20.83 -4.44
N VAL A 11 -11.42 20.40 -3.67
CA VAL A 11 -11.25 19.35 -2.65
C VAL A 11 -10.89 18.02 -3.30
N VAL A 12 -11.50 17.69 -4.44
CA VAL A 12 -11.17 16.48 -5.21
C VAL A 12 -9.75 16.54 -5.75
N PHE A 13 -9.32 17.69 -6.29
CA PHE A 13 -7.95 17.90 -6.76
C PHE A 13 -6.92 17.75 -5.64
N LEU A 14 -7.15 18.39 -4.49
CA LEU A 14 -6.28 18.26 -3.33
C LEU A 14 -6.19 16.80 -2.84
N PHE A 15 -7.32 16.10 -2.77
CA PHE A 15 -7.33 14.68 -2.41
C PHE A 15 -6.48 13.85 -3.37
N GLN A 16 -6.60 14.11 -4.68
CA GLN A 16 -5.80 13.43 -5.68
C GLN A 16 -4.30 13.69 -5.48
N GLU A 17 -3.92 14.95 -5.23
CA GLU A 17 -2.53 15.32 -4.97
C GLU A 17 -1.96 14.61 -3.72
N TYR A 18 -2.72 14.52 -2.63
CA TYR A 18 -2.29 13.79 -1.43
C TYR A 18 -2.08 12.30 -1.68
N VAL A 19 -3.01 11.65 -2.40
CA VAL A 19 -2.88 10.23 -2.76
C VAL A 19 -1.65 10.00 -3.63
N GLU A 20 -1.43 10.85 -4.64
CA GLU A 20 -0.27 10.76 -5.53
C GLU A 20 1.04 10.92 -4.75
N ASN A 21 1.13 11.93 -3.89
CA ASN A 21 2.33 12.17 -3.10
C ASN A 21 2.67 10.99 -2.19
N ILE A 22 1.66 10.41 -1.52
CA ILE A 22 1.84 9.22 -0.67
C ILE A 22 2.24 8.01 -1.53
N PHE A 23 1.59 7.80 -2.66
CA PHE A 23 1.90 6.70 -3.57
C PHE A 23 3.33 6.77 -4.10
N GLN A 24 3.79 7.96 -4.51
CA GLN A 24 5.16 8.20 -4.95
C GLN A 24 6.17 8.00 -3.83
N ALA A 25 5.86 8.45 -2.61
CA ALA A 25 6.70 8.22 -1.44
C ALA A 25 6.86 6.72 -1.16
N ILE A 26 5.75 5.96 -1.17
CA ILE A 26 5.77 4.50 -1.00
C ILE A 26 6.61 3.85 -2.11
N SER A 27 6.35 4.18 -3.37
CA SER A 27 7.04 3.56 -4.52
C SER A 27 8.56 3.81 -4.49
N LYS A 28 8.99 5.00 -4.05
CA LYS A 28 10.42 5.37 -3.92
C LYS A 28 11.08 4.82 -2.65
N SER A 29 10.28 4.43 -1.64
CA SER A 29 10.78 3.90 -0.37
C SER A 29 11.25 2.44 -0.44
N ALA A 30 11.11 1.76 -1.59
CA ALA A 30 11.46 0.34 -1.74
C ALA A 30 12.86 -0.02 -1.23
N LEU A 31 13.85 0.85 -1.50
CA LEU A 31 15.25 0.64 -1.09
C LEU A 31 15.51 0.90 0.40
N GLN A 32 14.58 1.57 1.09
CA GLN A 32 14.64 1.80 2.54
C GLN A 32 13.97 0.68 3.34
N CYS A 33 13.40 -0.31 2.65
CA CYS A 33 12.77 -1.45 3.31
C CYS A 33 13.83 -2.24 4.12
N PRO A 34 13.59 -2.51 5.42
CA PRO A 34 14.53 -3.25 6.25
C PRO A 34 14.82 -4.64 5.67
N ALA A 35 16.09 -5.07 5.72
CA ALA A 35 16.52 -6.35 5.14
C ALA A 35 15.71 -7.56 5.64
N LEU A 36 15.32 -7.56 6.92
CA LEU A 36 14.47 -8.59 7.51
C LEU A 36 13.09 -8.68 6.84
N MET A 37 12.49 -7.53 6.53
CA MET A 37 11.21 -7.50 5.80
C MET A 37 11.40 -7.95 4.35
N CYS A 38 12.50 -7.55 3.70
CA CYS A 38 12.78 -8.02 2.35
C CYS A 38 12.93 -9.54 2.29
N GLN A 39 13.59 -10.14 3.27
CA GLN A 39 13.71 -11.59 3.40
C GLN A 39 12.35 -12.25 3.62
N LEU A 40 11.52 -11.72 4.52
CA LEU A 40 10.16 -12.21 4.75
C LEU A 40 9.33 -12.18 3.45
N PHE A 41 9.39 -11.10 2.68
CA PHE A 41 8.67 -10.99 1.42
C PHE A 41 9.22 -11.91 0.34
N HIS A 42 10.53 -12.14 0.31
CA HIS A 42 11.14 -13.13 -0.56
C HIS A 42 10.62 -14.55 -0.25
N ASP A 43 10.67 -14.96 1.02
CA ASP A 43 10.21 -16.28 1.46
C ASP A 43 8.71 -16.47 1.17
N LEU A 44 7.88 -15.43 1.43
CA LEU A 44 6.46 -15.45 1.08
C LEU A 44 6.23 -15.57 -0.43
N LYS A 45 7.05 -14.93 -1.27
CA LYS A 45 6.97 -15.02 -2.73
C LYS A 45 7.28 -16.42 -3.22
N GLU A 46 8.34 -17.04 -2.69
CA GLU A 46 8.75 -18.39 -3.04
C GLU A 46 7.70 -19.42 -2.60
N LEU A 47 7.20 -19.32 -1.37
CA LEU A 47 6.12 -20.18 -0.87
C LEU A 47 4.85 -20.05 -1.71
N ALA A 48 4.44 -18.83 -2.06
CA ALA A 48 3.28 -18.63 -2.92
C ALA A 48 3.50 -19.24 -4.32
N SER A 49 4.72 -19.13 -4.86
CA SER A 49 5.07 -19.70 -6.16
C SER A 49 5.10 -21.23 -6.13
N SER A 50 5.55 -21.84 -5.03
CA SER A 50 5.56 -23.31 -4.88
C SER A 50 4.16 -23.87 -4.65
N HIS A 51 3.30 -23.16 -3.91
CA HIS A 51 1.92 -23.59 -3.62
C HIS A 51 0.95 -23.34 -4.77
N PHE A 52 1.19 -22.30 -5.59
CA PHE A 52 0.31 -21.91 -6.71
C PHE A 52 1.11 -21.70 -8.00
N PRO A 53 1.73 -22.77 -8.57
CA PRO A 53 2.60 -22.65 -9.74
C PRO A 53 1.88 -22.16 -11.00
N ASP A 54 0.57 -22.43 -11.12
CA ASP A 54 -0.24 -22.02 -12.27
C ASP A 54 -0.69 -20.55 -12.20
N ASN A 55 -0.49 -19.86 -11.07
CA ASN A 55 -0.95 -18.49 -10.87
C ASN A 55 0.17 -17.57 -10.41
N ASN A 56 0.88 -17.03 -11.39
CA ASN A 56 1.99 -16.10 -11.17
C ASN A 56 1.59 -14.82 -10.43
N GLU A 57 0.32 -14.43 -10.43
CA GLU A 57 -0.12 -13.18 -9.79
C GLU A 57 -0.25 -13.33 -8.27
N VAL A 58 -0.47 -14.56 -7.78
CA VAL A 58 -0.56 -14.85 -6.34
C VAL A 58 0.72 -14.48 -5.60
N ARG A 59 1.89 -14.65 -6.24
CA ARG A 59 3.20 -14.31 -5.66
C ARG A 59 3.30 -12.83 -5.26
N TYR A 60 2.73 -11.92 -6.07
CA TYR A 60 2.69 -10.50 -5.75
C TYR A 60 1.55 -10.18 -4.80
N SER A 61 0.44 -10.91 -4.92
CA SER A 61 -0.74 -10.71 -4.10
C SER A 61 -0.53 -10.95 -2.63
N VAL A 62 0.27 -11.96 -2.27
CA VAL A 62 0.58 -12.23 -0.86
C VAL A 62 1.43 -11.11 -0.25
N ILE A 63 2.40 -10.57 -1.00
CA ILE A 63 3.25 -9.47 -0.55
C ILE A 63 2.43 -8.18 -0.47
N SER A 64 1.70 -7.85 -1.54
CA SER A 64 0.89 -6.63 -1.61
C SER A 64 -0.18 -6.59 -0.52
N GLY A 65 -0.90 -7.71 -0.33
CA GLY A 65 -1.90 -7.84 0.72
C GLY A 65 -1.31 -7.86 2.14
N PHE A 66 0.00 -8.01 2.30
CA PHE A 66 0.66 -7.78 3.58
C PHE A 66 1.08 -6.31 3.72
N ILE A 67 1.89 -5.79 2.81
CA ILE A 67 2.49 -4.46 2.95
C ILE A 67 1.46 -3.33 2.83
N PHE A 68 0.51 -3.39 1.90
CA PHE A 68 -0.49 -2.33 1.76
C PHE A 68 -1.57 -2.43 2.85
N LEU A 69 -2.03 -3.64 3.17
CA LEU A 69 -3.17 -3.84 4.10
C LEU A 69 -2.80 -3.88 5.56
N ARG A 70 -1.66 -4.47 5.90
CA ARG A 70 -1.24 -4.63 7.30
C ARG A 70 -0.21 -3.60 7.75
N PHE A 71 0.40 -2.87 6.83
CA PHE A 71 1.40 -1.86 7.16
C PHE A 71 0.99 -0.45 6.73
N PHE A 72 0.90 -0.15 5.43
CA PHE A 72 0.62 1.22 4.98
C PHE A 72 -0.79 1.71 5.31
N ALA A 73 -1.83 0.90 5.08
CA ALA A 73 -3.21 1.32 5.37
C ALA A 73 -3.43 1.64 6.86
N PRO A 74 -2.97 0.82 7.83
CA PRO A 74 -2.98 1.18 9.25
C PRO A 74 -2.12 2.40 9.58
N ALA A 75 -0.95 2.56 8.96
CA ALA A 75 -0.08 3.71 9.19
C ALA A 75 -0.72 5.03 8.74
N ILE A 76 -1.43 5.02 7.61
CA ILE A 76 -2.17 6.17 7.09
C ILE A 76 -3.41 6.45 7.94
N LEU A 77 -4.14 5.40 8.36
CA LEU A 77 -5.38 5.54 9.11
C LEU A 77 -5.15 6.00 10.56
N GLY A 78 -4.07 5.53 11.19
CA GLY A 78 -3.73 5.79 12.57
C GLY A 78 -2.37 6.44 12.73
N PRO A 79 -2.10 7.63 12.17
CA PRO A 79 -0.77 8.23 12.18
C PRO A 79 -0.24 8.47 13.61
N LYS A 80 -1.11 8.64 14.61
CA LYS A 80 -0.72 8.69 16.03
C LYS A 80 -0.13 7.39 16.56
N LEU A 81 -0.64 6.24 16.12
CA LEU A 81 -0.15 4.93 16.56
C LEU A 81 1.21 4.60 15.95
N PHE A 82 1.58 5.30 14.87
CA PHE A 82 2.85 5.15 14.18
C PHE A 82 3.79 6.34 14.44
N ASP A 83 3.49 7.15 15.48
CA ASP A 83 4.24 8.33 15.89
C ASP A 83 4.50 9.36 14.76
N LEU A 84 3.63 9.40 13.74
CA LEU A 84 3.71 10.34 12.61
C LEU A 84 3.17 11.73 12.98
N THR A 85 2.34 11.85 14.01
CA THR A 85 1.86 13.13 14.55
C THR A 85 1.51 13.04 16.02
N THR A 86 1.76 14.14 16.74
CA THR A 86 1.39 14.31 18.16
C THR A 86 0.08 15.09 18.32
N GLU A 87 -0.46 15.69 17.25
CA GLU A 87 -1.64 16.55 17.31
C GLU A 87 -2.95 15.78 17.28
N GLN A 88 -4.02 16.35 17.87
CA GLN A 88 -5.36 15.79 17.76
C GLN A 88 -5.91 15.98 16.34
N ILE A 89 -6.16 14.85 15.68
CA ILE A 89 -6.78 14.81 14.34
C ILE A 89 -8.29 14.96 14.51
N ASP A 90 -8.86 15.98 13.87
CA ASP A 90 -10.30 16.22 13.88
C ASP A 90 -11.08 15.17 13.06
N SER A 91 -12.41 15.18 13.16
CA SER A 91 -13.25 14.18 12.48
C SER A 91 -13.24 14.31 10.95
N GLN A 92 -13.02 15.50 10.38
CA GLN A 92 -12.95 15.68 8.93
C GLN A 92 -11.63 15.10 8.40
N THR A 93 -10.50 15.43 9.05
CA THR A 93 -9.19 14.89 8.67
C THR A 93 -9.13 13.36 8.80
N ASN A 94 -9.71 12.78 9.85
CA ASN A 94 -9.83 11.32 9.99
C ASN A 94 -10.59 10.67 8.82
N ARG A 95 -11.67 11.32 8.33
CA ARG A 95 -12.40 10.83 7.15
C ARG A 95 -11.53 10.88 5.91
N THR A 96 -10.79 11.97 5.70
CA THR A 96 -9.85 12.10 4.57
C THR A 96 -8.76 11.03 4.62
N LEU A 97 -8.12 10.84 5.78
CA LEU A 97 -7.11 9.78 5.97
C LEU A 97 -7.68 8.38 5.71
N THR A 98 -8.93 8.13 6.13
CA THR A 98 -9.62 6.87 5.85
C THR A 98 -9.80 6.66 4.34
N LEU A 99 -10.21 7.71 3.61
CA LEU A 99 -10.36 7.65 2.16
C LEU A 99 -9.01 7.42 1.46
N ILE A 100 -7.97 8.15 1.86
CA ILE A 100 -6.61 7.95 1.34
C ILE A 100 -6.14 6.52 1.59
N SER A 101 -6.28 6.02 2.82
CA SER A 101 -5.91 4.65 3.21
C SER A 101 -6.61 3.60 2.34
N LYS A 102 -7.92 3.76 2.10
CA LYS A 102 -8.69 2.90 1.19
C LYS A 102 -8.21 2.98 -0.26
N THR A 103 -7.89 4.17 -0.75
CA THR A 103 -7.38 4.35 -2.12
C THR A 103 -6.02 3.69 -2.30
N ILE A 104 -5.07 3.93 -1.37
CA ILE A 104 -3.75 3.29 -1.38
C ILE A 104 -3.87 1.77 -1.27
N GLN A 105 -4.76 1.27 -0.42
CA GLN A 105 -5.07 -0.16 -0.34
C GLN A 105 -5.54 -0.71 -1.69
N SER A 106 -6.46 -0.01 -2.35
CA SER A 106 -6.99 -0.46 -3.63
C SER A 106 -5.91 -0.45 -4.71
N LEU A 107 -5.01 0.54 -4.73
CA LEU A 107 -3.88 0.58 -5.67
C LEU A 107 -2.93 -0.60 -5.48
N GLY A 108 -2.62 -0.96 -4.23
CA GLY A 108 -1.83 -2.16 -3.92
C GLY A 108 -2.48 -3.44 -4.46
N ASN A 109 -3.80 -3.57 -4.33
CA ASN A 109 -4.54 -4.75 -4.80
C ASN A 109 -4.49 -4.92 -6.33
N LEU A 110 -4.46 -3.83 -7.10
CA LEU A 110 -4.36 -3.84 -8.56
C LEU A 110 -3.03 -4.40 -9.07
N GLY A 111 -1.93 -4.11 -8.38
CA GLY A 111 -0.60 -4.63 -8.74
C GLY A 111 -0.51 -6.16 -8.70
N SER A 112 -1.51 -6.81 -8.10
CA SER A 112 -1.52 -8.22 -7.72
C SER A 112 -2.71 -9.03 -8.25
N SER A 113 -3.50 -8.47 -9.17
CA SER A 113 -4.67 -9.14 -9.79
C SER A 113 -5.83 -9.46 -8.85
N ARG A 114 -5.82 -8.94 -7.62
CA ARG A 114 -7.00 -9.03 -6.75
C ARG A 114 -7.94 -7.88 -7.10
N SER A 115 -8.92 -8.24 -7.91
CA SER A 115 -10.20 -7.57 -8.10
C SER A 115 -10.16 -6.21 -8.79
N THR A 116 -10.43 -6.25 -10.10
CA THR A 116 -11.19 -5.26 -10.89
C THR A 116 -12.61 -5.00 -10.34
N GLN A 117 -12.91 -5.45 -9.12
CA GLN A 117 -14.21 -5.42 -8.44
C GLN A 117 -14.09 -4.87 -7.01
N GLN A 118 -13.17 -3.95 -6.73
CA GLN A 118 -13.48 -2.98 -5.69
C GLN A 118 -14.59 -2.10 -6.27
N THR A 119 -15.83 -2.60 -6.21
CA THR A 119 -17.04 -1.92 -6.67
C THR A 119 -17.01 -0.54 -6.05
N CYS A 120 -16.85 0.46 -6.91
CA CYS A 120 -16.95 1.86 -6.54
C CYS A 120 -18.35 2.05 -5.96
N LYS A 121 -18.49 1.93 -4.63
CA LYS A 121 -19.76 2.14 -3.93
C LYS A 121 -20.22 3.60 -4.01
N GLU A 122 -19.37 4.48 -4.54
CA GLU A 122 -19.51 5.92 -4.50
C GLU A 122 -19.17 6.50 -5.88
N GLU A 123 -20.19 6.72 -6.71
CA GLU A 123 -20.08 7.19 -8.10
C GLU A 123 -19.22 8.47 -8.25
N TYR A 124 -19.23 9.35 -7.25
CA TYR A 124 -18.41 10.58 -7.23
C TYR A 124 -16.90 10.33 -7.08
N MET A 125 -16.49 9.14 -6.61
CA MET A 125 -15.08 8.74 -6.52
C MET A 125 -14.61 7.99 -7.78
N ALA A 126 -15.51 7.67 -8.72
CA ALA A 126 -15.17 6.89 -9.91
C ALA A 126 -14.10 7.59 -10.77
N ASP A 127 -14.22 8.91 -10.96
CA ASP A 127 -13.24 9.70 -11.73
C ASP A 127 -11.90 9.82 -11.01
N VAL A 128 -11.95 9.90 -9.67
CA VAL A 128 -10.74 9.89 -8.82
C VAL A 128 -10.00 8.56 -8.96
N TYR A 129 -10.71 7.44 -8.83
CA TYR A 129 -10.11 6.13 -9.05
C TYR A 129 -9.62 6.00 -10.49
N ARG A 130 -10.36 6.45 -11.51
CA ARG A 130 -9.90 6.37 -12.91
C ARG A 130 -8.56 7.08 -13.13
N ALA A 131 -8.30 8.19 -12.43
CA ALA A 131 -7.03 8.91 -12.52
C ALA A 131 -5.83 8.11 -11.99
N PHE A 132 -6.03 7.26 -10.97
CA PHE A 132 -4.96 6.46 -10.36
C PHE A 132 -4.85 5.04 -10.90
N TYR A 133 -5.86 4.54 -11.60
CA TYR A 133 -5.90 3.16 -12.09
C TYR A 133 -5.29 3.08 -13.49
N THR A 134 -4.13 3.71 -13.65
CA THR A 134 -3.38 3.71 -14.91
C THR A 134 -2.31 2.64 -14.90
N ASP A 135 -1.91 2.19 -16.10
CA ASP A 135 -0.84 1.20 -16.29
C ASP A 135 0.48 1.65 -15.63
N THR A 136 0.73 2.95 -15.54
CA THR A 136 1.89 3.53 -14.83
C THR A 136 1.87 3.19 -13.34
N HIS A 137 0.75 3.36 -12.65
CA HIS A 137 0.64 3.03 -11.22
C HIS A 137 0.78 1.54 -10.99
N ILE A 138 0.16 0.72 -11.84
CA ILE A 138 0.25 -0.74 -11.75
C ILE A 138 1.71 -1.20 -11.91
N ARG A 139 2.43 -0.65 -12.90
CA ARG A 139 3.86 -0.92 -13.10
C ARG A 139 4.70 -0.46 -11.90
N ALA A 140 4.44 0.72 -11.36
CA ALA A 140 5.15 1.23 -10.19
C ALA A 140 4.95 0.33 -8.96
N VAL A 141 3.72 -0.12 -8.68
CA VAL A 141 3.44 -1.09 -7.60
C VAL A 141 4.17 -2.40 -7.84
N ARG A 142 4.11 -2.95 -9.07
CA ARG A 142 4.80 -4.20 -9.39
C ARG A 142 6.32 -4.07 -9.21
N GLN A 143 6.91 -2.97 -9.66
CA GLN A 143 8.32 -2.69 -9.48
C GLN A 143 8.70 -2.55 -8.00
N PHE A 144 7.88 -1.85 -7.21
CA PHE A 144 8.05 -1.76 -5.76
C PHE A 144 8.05 -3.15 -5.11
N LEU A 145 7.04 -3.97 -5.42
CA LEU A 145 6.90 -5.33 -4.90
C LEU A 145 8.08 -6.23 -5.30
N GLU A 146 8.61 -6.05 -6.50
CA GLU A 146 9.80 -6.80 -6.93
C GLU A 146 11.06 -6.39 -6.19
N ILE A 147 11.28 -5.09 -6.01
CA ILE A 147 12.48 -4.60 -5.29
C ILE A 147 12.48 -5.10 -3.85
N ILE A 148 11.35 -5.02 -3.14
CA ILE A 148 11.27 -5.46 -1.74
C ILE A 148 11.27 -6.99 -1.59
N SER A 149 11.03 -7.76 -2.65
CA SER A 149 11.05 -9.23 -2.63
C SER A 149 12.22 -9.83 -3.42
N ALA A 150 13.14 -8.98 -3.89
CA ALA A 150 14.38 -9.40 -4.50
C ALA A 150 15.29 -9.98 -3.40
N SER A 151 15.86 -11.15 -3.66
CA SER A 151 16.81 -11.77 -2.74
C SER A 151 18.08 -10.90 -2.66
N SER A 152 18.22 -10.15 -1.57
CA SER A 152 19.53 -9.64 -1.18
C SER A 152 20.15 -10.68 -0.26
N ASN A 153 20.90 -11.63 -0.84
CA ASN A 153 21.70 -12.55 -0.04
C ASN A 153 23.18 -12.29 -0.29
N PRO A 154 23.84 -11.61 0.65
CA PRO A 154 25.20 -11.95 0.99
C PRO A 154 25.28 -12.26 2.49
N GLY A 155 24.61 -13.32 2.93
CA GLY A 155 25.00 -14.09 4.12
C GLY A 155 24.40 -13.66 5.46
N HIS A 156 23.28 -14.29 5.86
CA HIS A 156 23.11 -14.65 7.27
C HIS A 156 22.45 -16.03 7.40
N ARG A 157 23.27 -16.97 7.88
CA ARG A 157 22.89 -18.29 8.39
C ARG A 157 22.13 -18.13 9.73
N SER A 158 21.12 -18.97 9.92
CA SER A 158 20.53 -19.42 11.20
C SER A 158 19.92 -18.35 12.12
N LEU A 159 18.59 -18.31 12.15
CA LEU A 159 17.79 -17.82 13.27
C LEU A 159 17.19 -19.03 14.01
N ASP A 160 18.05 -19.94 14.50
CA ASP A 160 17.71 -20.87 15.57
C ASP A 160 18.16 -20.26 16.90
N ALA A 161 17.44 -19.24 17.37
CA ALA A 161 17.52 -18.80 18.75
C ALA A 161 16.09 -18.62 19.29
N PRO A 162 15.68 -19.38 20.32
CA PRO A 162 14.36 -19.20 20.91
C PRO A 162 14.29 -17.82 21.55
N VAL A 163 13.32 -17.02 21.10
CA VAL A 163 12.98 -15.72 21.71
C VAL A 163 12.43 -16.00 23.10
N VAL A 164 13.28 -15.87 24.12
CA VAL A 164 12.83 -15.84 25.51
C VAL A 164 12.28 -14.45 25.80
N LEU A 165 10.95 -14.34 25.84
CA LEU A 165 10.26 -13.21 26.44
C LEU A 165 10.52 -13.26 27.96
N LYS A 166 11.20 -12.25 28.49
CA LYS A 166 11.24 -12.01 29.94
C LYS A 166 9.97 -11.26 30.33
N GLU A 167 9.16 -11.90 31.17
CA GLU A 167 8.15 -11.24 32.02
C GLU A 167 8.80 -10.34 33.07
#